data_AF-A0A2E0XMR9-F1
#
_entry.id   AF-A0A2E0XMR9-F1
#
_cell.length_a   1.000
_cell.length_b   1.000
_cell.length_c   1.000
_cell.angle_alpha   90.00
_cell.angle_beta   90.00
_cell.angle_gamma   90.00
#
_symmetry.space_group_name_H-M   'P 1'
#
loop_
_entity.id
_entity.type
_entity.pdbx_description
1 polymer ?
#
loop_
_entity_poly.entity_id
_entity_poly.type
_entity_poly.pdbx_seq_one_letter_code
_entity_poly.pdbx_strand_id
1 'polypeptide(L)'
;MEITAEEQQRGQLSPSSLELACQRLAEIGYVIFEQVLPLSFMEEVRKAYEANESLAEGKEQRNHFLHGPFLDPRIIDNPFAWQVIEAALGPKFFGQARVAPRAHDVVLGLVAEADLFVRLLVAAAAARVQVDL
;
A
#
# COMPACT_ATOMS: atom_id res chain seq x y z
N MET A 1 -12.23 -1.42 -5.90
CA MET A 1 -12.53 -2.62 -6.71
C MET A 1 -12.53 -3.79 -5.78
N GLU A 2 -13.56 -4.61 -5.86
CA GLU A 2 -13.74 -5.76 -4.99
C GLU A 2 -12.89 -6.93 -5.47
N ILE A 3 -12.26 -7.63 -4.53
CA ILE A 3 -11.55 -8.89 -4.78
C ILE A 3 -12.53 -10.03 -4.51
N THR A 4 -12.63 -10.96 -5.44
CA THR A 4 -13.50 -12.13 -5.25
C THR A 4 -12.95 -13.06 -4.16
N ALA A 5 -13.81 -13.87 -3.55
CA ALA A 5 -13.36 -14.84 -2.53
C ALA A 5 -12.30 -15.82 -3.07
N GLU A 6 -12.37 -16.19 -4.35
CA GLU A 6 -11.38 -17.07 -4.98
C GLU A 6 -10.03 -16.37 -5.16
N GLU A 7 -10.02 -15.14 -5.68
CA GLU A 7 -8.80 -14.33 -5.80
C GLU A 7 -8.18 -14.06 -4.42
N GLN A 8 -9.02 -13.78 -3.42
CA GLN A 8 -8.61 -13.60 -2.02
C GLN A 8 -7.93 -14.85 -1.47
N GLN A 9 -8.56 -16.02 -1.65
CA GLN A 9 -8.03 -17.29 -1.17
C GLN A 9 -6.71 -17.67 -1.86
N ARG A 10 -6.58 -17.37 -3.15
CA ARG A 10 -5.39 -17.68 -3.94
C ARG A 10 -4.29 -16.63 -3.82
N GLY A 11 -4.60 -15.45 -3.30
CA GLY A 11 -3.72 -14.28 -3.36
C GLY A 11 -3.39 -13.88 -4.80
N GLN A 12 -4.27 -14.16 -5.77
CA GLN A 12 -4.00 -13.97 -7.19
C GLN A 12 -5.17 -13.29 -7.88
N LEU A 13 -4.92 -12.18 -8.58
CA LEU A 13 -5.94 -11.53 -9.40
C LEU A 13 -6.24 -12.40 -10.62
N SER A 14 -7.50 -12.46 -11.02
CA SER A 14 -7.87 -12.96 -12.33
C SER A 14 -7.28 -12.06 -13.43
N PRO A 15 -7.07 -12.58 -14.65
CA PRO A 15 -6.57 -11.76 -15.76
C PRO A 15 -7.40 -10.49 -15.99
N SER A 16 -8.73 -10.59 -15.92
CA SER A 16 -9.64 -9.46 -16.06
C SER A 16 -9.51 -8.44 -14.93
N SER A 17 -9.36 -8.88 -13.68
CA SER A 17 -9.17 -7.98 -12.53
C SER A 17 -7.82 -7.27 -12.61
N LEU A 18 -6.76 -7.98 -13.02
CA LEU A 18 -5.44 -7.39 -13.20
C LEU A 18 -5.43 -6.33 -14.31
N GLU A 19 -6.07 -6.63 -15.45
CA GLU A 19 -6.23 -5.68 -16.56
C GLU A 19 -6.97 -4.42 -16.11
N LEU A 20 -8.10 -4.58 -15.40
CA LEU A 20 -8.88 -3.46 -14.86
C LEU A 20 -8.07 -2.64 -13.85
N ALA A 21 -7.30 -3.30 -12.98
CA ALA A 21 -6.45 -2.62 -12.00
C ALA A 21 -5.36 -1.77 -12.68
N CYS A 22 -4.70 -2.32 -13.71
CA CYS A 22 -3.69 -1.61 -14.50
C CYS A 22 -4.31 -0.45 -15.29
N GLN A 23 -5.50 -0.64 -15.87
CA GLN A 23 -6.22 0.42 -16.56
C GLN A 23 -6.52 1.58 -15.61
N ARG A 24 -7.06 1.32 -14.41
CA ARG A 24 -7.31 2.35 -13.41
C ARG A 24 -6.03 3.07 -12.99
N LEU A 25 -4.95 2.32 -12.76
CA LEU A 25 -3.67 2.91 -12.43
C LEU A 25 -3.18 3.86 -13.54
N ALA A 26 -3.33 3.49 -14.80
CA ALA A 26 -2.94 4.31 -15.94
C ALA A 26 -3.84 5.54 -16.16
N GLU A 27 -5.15 5.41 -15.94
CA GLU A 27 -6.13 6.47 -16.20
C GLU A 27 -6.21 7.52 -15.08
N ILE A 28 -6.16 7.08 -13.82
CA ILE A 28 -6.42 7.95 -12.65
C ILE A 28 -5.28 7.96 -11.63
N GLY A 29 -4.20 7.20 -11.87
CA GLY A 29 -2.98 7.24 -11.05
C GLY A 29 -3.04 6.40 -9.77
N TYR A 30 -4.12 5.68 -9.51
CA TYR A 30 -4.24 4.79 -8.35
C TYR A 30 -5.25 3.66 -8.57
N VAL A 31 -5.13 2.60 -7.77
CA VAL A 31 -6.12 1.52 -7.66
C VAL A 31 -6.43 1.27 -6.18
N ILE A 32 -7.71 1.04 -5.88
CA ILE A 32 -8.18 0.71 -4.53
C ILE A 32 -8.70 -0.71 -4.55
N PHE A 33 -8.12 -1.59 -3.73
CA PHE A 33 -8.67 -2.92 -3.47
C PHE A 33 -9.45 -2.91 -2.17
N GLU A 34 -10.70 -3.35 -2.22
CA GLU A 34 -11.61 -3.30 -1.09
C GLU A 34 -11.51 -4.57 -0.25
N GLN A 35 -11.59 -4.43 1.08
CA GLN A 35 -11.67 -5.54 2.04
C GLN A 35 -10.50 -6.54 1.98
N VAL A 36 -9.34 -6.12 1.48
CA VAL A 36 -8.13 -6.98 1.40
C VAL A 36 -7.54 -7.27 2.77
N LEU A 37 -7.68 -6.33 3.71
CA LEU A 37 -7.17 -6.45 5.08
C LEU A 37 -8.33 -6.43 6.08
N PRO A 38 -8.21 -7.17 7.21
CA PRO A 38 -9.22 -7.14 8.26
C PRO A 38 -9.46 -5.73 8.78
N LEU A 39 -10.72 -5.37 9.03
CA LEU A 39 -11.09 -4.05 9.55
C LEU A 39 -10.37 -3.73 10.86
N SER A 40 -10.29 -4.70 11.78
CA SER A 40 -9.59 -4.54 13.05
C SER A 40 -8.13 -4.14 12.89
N PHE A 41 -7.44 -4.71 11.88
CA PHE A 41 -6.07 -4.33 11.57
C PHE A 41 -6.00 -2.92 10.98
N MET A 42 -6.92 -2.55 10.11
CA MET A 42 -6.98 -1.19 9.56
C MET A 42 -7.27 -0.14 10.65
N GLU A 43 -8.03 -0.50 11.69
CA GLU A 43 -8.21 0.36 12.86
C GLU A 43 -6.92 0.55 13.67
N GLU A 44 -6.08 -0.47 13.79
CA GLU A 44 -4.75 -0.35 14.40
C GLU A 44 -3.85 0.60 13.60
N VAL A 45 -3.84 0.45 12.26
CA VAL A 45 -3.11 1.34 11.35
C VAL A 45 -3.58 2.78 11.47
N ARG A 46 -4.89 3.00 11.50
CA ARG A 46 -5.49 4.33 11.68
C ARG A 46 -5.07 4.95 13.01
N LYS A 47 -5.20 4.23 14.13
CA LYS A 47 -4.80 4.73 15.45
C LYS A 47 -3.31 5.08 15.49
N ALA A 48 -2.47 4.25 14.88
CA ALA A 48 -1.04 4.54 14.78
C ALA A 48 -0.78 5.79 13.95
N TYR A 49 -1.51 6.01 12.86
CA TYR A 49 -1.40 7.23 12.05
C TYR A 49 -1.83 8.48 12.84
N GLU A 50 -2.98 8.44 13.50
CA GLU A 50 -3.50 9.54 14.33
C GLU A 50 -2.54 9.91 15.47
N ALA A 51 -1.90 8.92 16.09
CA ALA A 51 -0.88 9.16 17.11
C ALA A 51 0.33 9.94 16.56
N ASN A 52 0.65 9.78 15.26
CA ASN A 52 1.73 10.50 14.61
C ASN A 52 1.44 12.00 14.42
N GLU A 53 0.17 12.36 14.20
CA GLU A 53 -0.24 13.78 14.05
C GLU A 53 0.00 14.57 15.33
N SER A 54 0.03 13.88 16.48
CA SER A 54 0.33 14.50 17.78
C SER A 54 1.84 14.69 18.02
N LEU A 55 2.72 14.17 17.15
CA LEU A 55 4.17 14.35 17.27
C LEU A 55 4.60 15.67 16.65
N ALA A 56 5.62 16.30 17.25
CA ALA A 56 6.25 17.49 16.70
C ALA A 56 6.92 17.19 15.35
N GLU A 57 6.78 18.12 14.41
CA GLU A 57 7.38 17.98 13.09
C GLU A 57 8.90 17.79 13.20
N GLY A 58 9.41 16.71 12.61
CA GLY A 58 10.81 16.36 12.80
C GLY A 58 11.15 14.92 12.47
N LYS A 59 12.25 14.46 13.05
CA LYS A 59 12.78 13.11 12.80
C LYS A 59 11.88 12.03 13.41
N GLU A 60 11.36 12.26 14.61
CA GLU A 60 10.50 11.30 15.31
C GLU A 60 9.19 11.06 14.54
N GLN A 61 8.51 12.13 14.12
CA GLN A 61 7.29 12.03 13.31
C GLN A 61 7.51 11.30 11.97
N ARG A 62 8.68 11.50 11.33
CA ARG A 62 9.03 10.79 10.09
C ARG A 62 9.37 9.32 10.31
N ASN A 63 10.09 9.03 11.39
CA ASN A 63 10.50 7.67 11.74
C ASN A 63 9.33 6.80 12.19
N HIS A 64 8.22 7.40 12.64
CA HIS A 64 7.03 6.69 13.07
C HIS A 64 6.50 5.70 12.01
N PHE A 65 6.59 6.06 10.73
CA PHE A 65 6.19 5.19 9.61
C PHE A 65 7.17 4.05 9.31
N LEU A 66 8.35 4.04 9.94
CA LEU A 66 9.35 2.99 9.82
C LEU A 66 9.18 1.90 10.89
N HIS A 67 8.04 1.89 11.57
CA HIS A 67 7.70 0.92 12.61
C HIS A 67 6.32 0.32 12.34
N GLY A 68 5.97 -0.71 13.13
CA GLY A 68 4.63 -1.28 13.09
C GLY A 68 3.57 -0.20 13.39
N PRO A 69 2.40 -0.24 12.73
CA PRO A 69 1.93 -1.28 11.83
C PRO A 69 2.25 -1.03 10.35
N PHE A 70 2.89 0.09 9.98
CA PHE A 70 3.12 0.46 8.57
C PHE A 70 4.06 -0.48 7.84
N LEU A 71 4.98 -1.10 8.56
CA LEU A 71 5.88 -2.14 8.03
C LEU A 71 5.38 -3.57 8.25
N ASP A 72 4.09 -3.77 8.54
CA ASP A 72 3.54 -5.12 8.67
C ASP A 72 3.62 -5.87 7.33
N PRO A 73 4.03 -7.15 7.30
CA PRO A 73 4.11 -7.94 6.07
C PRO A 73 2.80 -8.00 5.28
N ARG A 74 1.63 -7.88 5.93
CA ARG A 74 0.34 -7.84 5.25
C ARG A 74 0.17 -6.59 4.36
N ILE A 75 0.91 -5.52 4.67
CA ILE A 75 0.98 -4.28 3.89
C ILE A 75 2.11 -4.37 2.87
N ILE A 76 3.34 -4.67 3.31
CA ILE A 76 4.53 -4.68 2.45
C ILE A 76 4.45 -5.77 1.39
N ASP A 77 4.04 -6.98 1.79
CA ASP A 77 3.99 -8.16 0.93
C ASP A 77 2.57 -8.42 0.41
N ASN A 78 1.78 -7.35 0.20
CA ASN A 78 0.42 -7.49 -0.31
C ASN A 78 0.45 -8.12 -1.72
N PRO A 79 -0.13 -9.33 -1.90
CA PRO A 79 0.07 -10.08 -3.12
C PRO A 79 -0.62 -9.43 -4.34
N PHE A 80 -1.72 -8.71 -4.13
CA PHE A 80 -2.43 -8.01 -5.21
C PHE A 80 -1.67 -6.77 -5.65
N ALA A 81 -1.13 -6.00 -4.70
CA ALA A 81 -0.31 -4.84 -5.00
C ALA A 81 0.90 -5.24 -5.86
N TRP A 82 1.60 -6.32 -5.48
CA TRP A 82 2.75 -6.82 -6.25
C TRP A 82 2.41 -7.19 -7.68
N GLN A 83 1.27 -7.85 -7.92
CA GLN A 83 0.84 -8.22 -9.27
C GLN A 83 0.58 -6.98 -10.15
N VAL A 84 -0.03 -5.93 -9.61
CA VAL A 84 -0.26 -4.68 -10.36
C VAL A 84 1.05 -3.94 -10.62
N ILE A 85 1.93 -3.85 -9.61
CA ILE A 85 3.25 -3.21 -9.76
C ILE A 85 4.06 -3.91 -10.85
N GLU A 86 4.12 -5.25 -10.81
CA GLU A 86 4.85 -6.04 -11.80
C GLU A 86 4.25 -5.90 -13.20
N ALA A 87 2.92 -5.91 -13.33
CA ALA A 87 2.25 -5.75 -14.62
C ALA A 87 2.45 -4.34 -15.21
N ALA A 88 2.40 -3.30 -14.37
CA ALA A 88 2.52 -1.91 -14.80
C ALA A 88 3.98 -1.51 -15.13
N LEU A 89 4.95 -1.98 -14.34
CA LEU A 89 6.36 -1.58 -14.46
C LEU A 89 7.22 -2.61 -15.21
N GLY A 90 6.68 -3.81 -15.42
CA GLY A 90 7.33 -4.93 -16.06
C GLY A 90 8.20 -5.78 -15.09
N PRO A 91 8.52 -7.02 -15.48
CA PRO A 91 9.16 -8.03 -14.61
C PRO A 91 10.60 -7.70 -14.22
N LYS A 92 11.20 -6.65 -14.80
CA LYS A 92 12.57 -6.20 -14.51
C LYS A 92 12.63 -4.98 -13.60
N PHE A 93 11.51 -4.49 -13.07
CA PHE A 93 11.51 -3.35 -12.16
C PHE A 93 12.44 -3.56 -10.95
N PHE A 94 12.45 -4.77 -10.37
CA PHE A 94 13.44 -5.17 -9.35
C PHE A 94 14.67 -5.92 -9.91
N GLY A 95 14.76 -6.08 -11.24
CA GLY A 95 15.67 -7.00 -11.93
C GLY A 95 17.15 -6.59 -12.01
N GLN A 96 17.54 -5.46 -11.44
CA GLN A 96 18.96 -5.15 -11.17
C GLN A 96 19.33 -5.27 -9.68
N ALA A 97 18.35 -5.48 -8.79
CA ALA A 97 18.57 -5.78 -7.39
C ALA A 97 18.75 -7.30 -7.17
N ARG A 98 19.63 -7.92 -7.97
CA ARG A 98 20.16 -9.28 -7.70
C ARG A 98 21.43 -9.25 -6.84
N VAL A 99 21.86 -8.05 -6.45
CA VAL A 99 22.50 -7.81 -5.16
C VAL A 99 21.35 -7.54 -4.22
N ALA A 100 21.21 -8.32 -3.14
CA ALA A 100 20.23 -8.06 -2.10
C ALA A 100 20.28 -6.56 -1.78
N PRO A 101 19.25 -5.78 -2.14
CA PRO A 101 19.24 -4.38 -1.78
C PRO A 101 19.21 -4.39 -0.25
N ARG A 102 20.22 -3.78 0.36
CA ARG A 102 20.25 -3.69 1.83
C ARG A 102 18.92 -3.10 2.24
N ALA A 103 18.24 -3.69 3.22
CA ALA A 103 16.86 -3.35 3.60
C ALA A 103 16.59 -1.83 3.65
N HIS A 104 17.59 -1.03 4.02
CA HIS A 104 17.51 0.44 4.00
C HIS A 104 17.29 1.11 2.62
N ASP A 105 17.72 0.52 1.50
CA ASP A 105 17.64 1.15 0.17
C ASP A 105 16.28 0.89 -0.48
N VAL A 106 15.74 -0.32 -0.29
CA VAL A 106 14.36 -0.66 -0.65
C VAL A 106 13.41 0.18 0.19
N VAL A 107 13.66 0.26 1.50
CA VAL A 107 12.85 1.06 2.42
C VAL A 107 12.97 2.55 2.09
N LEU A 108 14.12 3.12 1.71
CA LEU A 108 14.20 4.55 1.35
C LEU A 108 13.48 4.88 0.03
N GLY A 109 13.55 4.02 -0.98
CA GLY A 109 12.80 4.18 -2.23
C GLY A 109 11.29 3.99 -2.03
N LEU A 110 10.91 2.93 -1.32
CA LEU A 110 9.52 2.70 -0.91
C LEU A 110 9.04 3.71 0.12
N VAL A 111 9.86 4.35 0.97
CA VAL A 111 9.38 5.36 1.95
C VAL A 111 9.28 6.74 1.32
N ALA A 112 10.09 7.07 0.31
CA ALA A 112 9.87 8.27 -0.49
C ALA A 112 8.57 8.16 -1.31
N GLU A 113 8.29 6.99 -1.88
CA GLU A 113 7.04 6.72 -2.59
C GLU A 113 5.88 6.28 -1.68
N ALA A 114 6.15 5.73 -0.49
CA ALA A 114 5.15 5.37 0.50
C ALA A 114 4.84 6.50 1.47
N ASP A 115 5.62 7.57 1.55
CA ASP A 115 5.07 8.83 2.08
C ASP A 115 3.92 9.25 1.16
N LEU A 116 4.06 9.15 -0.17
CA LEU A 116 2.96 9.37 -1.09
C LEU A 116 1.88 8.29 -1.00
N PHE A 117 2.23 6.99 -0.94
CA PHE A 117 1.28 5.86 -0.90
C PHE A 117 0.51 5.78 0.42
N VAL A 118 1.16 5.98 1.58
CA VAL A 118 0.52 6.05 2.90
C VAL A 118 -0.29 7.34 3.01
N ARG A 119 0.19 8.48 2.51
CA ARG A 119 -0.64 9.69 2.39
C ARG A 119 -1.84 9.45 1.47
N LEU A 120 -1.71 8.70 0.38
CA LEU A 120 -2.82 8.35 -0.51
C LEU A 120 -3.79 7.36 0.16
N LEU A 121 -3.28 6.33 0.83
CA LEU A 121 -4.07 5.29 1.50
C LEU A 121 -4.87 5.92 2.66
N VAL A 122 -4.24 6.83 3.40
CA VAL A 122 -4.86 7.55 4.52
C VAL A 122 -5.77 8.68 4.03
N ALA A 123 -5.41 9.43 2.98
CA ALA A 123 -6.30 10.42 2.37
C ALA A 123 -7.55 9.76 1.75
N ALA A 124 -7.41 8.58 1.13
CA ALA A 124 -8.55 7.81 0.62
C ALA A 124 -9.43 7.26 1.75
N ALA A 125 -8.83 6.86 2.88
CA ALA A 125 -9.57 6.45 4.08
C ALA A 125 -10.29 7.63 4.75
N ALA A 126 -9.65 8.81 4.82
CA ALA A 126 -10.21 10.02 5.41
C ALA A 126 -11.32 10.64 4.53
N ALA A 127 -11.17 10.63 3.20
CA ALA A 127 -12.17 11.13 2.27
C ALA A 127 -13.49 10.34 2.32
N ARG A 128 -13.46 9.06 2.71
CA ARG A 128 -14.67 8.25 2.91
C ARG A 128 -15.43 8.57 4.20
N VAL A 129 -14.81 9.21 5.20
CA VAL A 129 -15.50 9.63 6.44
C VAL A 129 -16.30 10.93 6.25
N GLN A 130 -15.95 11.77 5.28
CA GLN A 130 -16.66 13.02 5.00
C GLN A 130 -17.89 12.87 4.09
N VAL A 131 -18.09 11.71 3.45
CA VAL A 131 -19.23 11.48 2.54
C VAL A 131 -20.42 10.79 3.25
N ASP A 132 -20.24 10.35 4.50
CA ASP A 132 -21.28 9.77 5.37
C ASP A 132 -21.67 10.68 6.56
N LEU A 133 -21.55 12.01 6.41
CA LEU A 133 -22.12 13.03 7.33
C LEU A 133 -23.00 14.04 6.59
#